data_AF-A0A9D2AA34-F1
#
_entry.id   AF-A0A9D2AA34-F1
#
_cell.length_a   1.000
_cell.length_b   1.000
_cell.length_c   1.000
_cell.angle_alpha   90.00
_cell.angle_beta   90.00
_cell.angle_gamma   90.00
#
_symmetry.space_group_name_H-M   'P 1'
#
loop_
_entity.id
_entity.type
_entity.pdbx_description
1 polymer ?
#
loop_
_entity_poly.entity_id
_entity_poly.type
_entity_poly.pdbx_seq_one_letter_code
_entity_poly.pdbx_strand_id
1 'polypeptide(L)'
;MRRVNINQYLGTINQVLDSTQEKSTEMDPYFNIFRSALNDHKEVEADDYEATEEIFADGIQQYQQNLDKLTHATAPVQLIGIHKMLIAHYRDFVEGCVAMNDSIDFKNHQVNQEKFDEAEKAQEDAMDKVNRSVQKIIRGLHLR
;
A
#
# COMPACT_ATOMS: atom_id res chain seq x y z
N MET A 1 -23.73 -22.01 12.99
CA MET A 1 -22.84 -20.85 12.70
C MET A 1 -21.54 -21.03 13.47
N ARG A 2 -20.39 -21.08 12.80
CA ARG A 2 -19.06 -21.13 13.45
C ARG A 2 -18.76 -19.74 14.01
N ARG A 3 -18.45 -19.65 15.31
CA ARG A 3 -18.07 -18.39 15.95
C ARG A 3 -16.75 -17.92 15.33
N VAL A 4 -16.72 -16.70 14.80
CA VAL A 4 -15.50 -16.10 14.22
C VAL A 4 -14.44 -15.98 15.32
N ASN A 5 -13.21 -16.38 15.01
CA ASN A 5 -12.08 -16.23 15.90
C ASN A 5 -11.51 -14.80 15.77
N ILE A 6 -11.80 -13.95 16.76
CA ILE A 6 -11.37 -12.54 16.77
C ILE A 6 -9.84 -12.43 16.78
N ASN A 7 -9.14 -13.32 17.50
CA ASN A 7 -7.68 -13.29 17.56
C ASN A 7 -7.06 -13.63 16.21
N GLN A 8 -7.65 -14.58 15.47
CA GLN A 8 -7.20 -14.90 14.12
C GLN A 8 -7.42 -13.72 13.17
N TYR A 9 -8.58 -13.07 13.23
CA TYR A 9 -8.89 -11.90 12.41
C TYR A 9 -7.92 -10.72 12.69
N LEU A 10 -7.67 -10.42 13.95
CA LEU A 10 -6.68 -9.40 14.34
C LEU A 10 -5.26 -9.78 13.91
N GLY A 11 -4.90 -11.06 14.05
CA GLY A 11 -3.62 -11.57 13.56
C GLY A 11 -3.42 -11.33 12.07
N THR A 12 -4.46 -11.57 11.25
CA THR A 12 -4.40 -11.28 9.80
C THR A 12 -4.23 -9.80 9.52
N ILE A 13 -4.93 -8.91 10.24
CA ILE A 13 -4.77 -7.45 10.07
C ILE A 13 -3.34 -7.03 10.42
N ASN A 14 -2.82 -7.48 11.56
CA ASN A 14 -1.46 -7.11 11.99
C ASN A 14 -0.42 -7.59 10.97
N GLN A 15 -0.51 -8.85 10.52
CA GLN A 15 0.39 -9.37 9.48
C GLN A 15 0.36 -8.55 8.19
N VAL A 16 -0.81 -8.09 7.77
CA VAL A 16 -0.94 -7.22 6.59
C VAL A 16 -0.27 -5.88 6.83
N LEU A 17 -0.48 -5.25 7.99
CA LEU A 17 0.12 -3.95 8.30
C LEU A 17 1.65 -4.05 8.45
N ASP A 18 2.13 -5.08 9.15
CA ASP A 18 3.56 -5.32 9.35
C ASP A 18 4.27 -5.52 8.02
N SER A 19 3.77 -6.43 7.17
CA SER A 19 4.35 -6.65 5.84
C SER A 19 4.21 -5.45 4.90
N THR A 20 3.17 -4.63 5.06
CA THR A 20 3.05 -3.37 4.31
C THR A 20 4.14 -2.39 4.71
N GLN A 21 4.37 -2.23 6.03
CA GLN A 21 5.40 -1.35 6.55
C GLN A 21 6.81 -1.83 6.19
N GLU A 22 7.09 -3.12 6.32
CA GLU A 22 8.37 -3.72 5.95
C GLU A 22 8.70 -3.44 4.49
N LYS A 23 7.74 -3.71 3.59
CA LYS A 23 7.94 -3.49 2.15
C LYS A 23 8.04 -2.00 1.80
N SER A 24 7.27 -1.13 2.46
CA SER A 24 7.40 0.32 2.29
C SER A 24 8.78 0.82 2.69
N THR A 25 9.33 0.33 3.81
CA THR A 25 10.68 0.68 4.27
C THR A 25 11.76 0.20 3.30
N GLU A 26 11.56 -0.96 2.69
CA GLU A 26 12.47 -1.51 1.68
C GLU A 26 12.49 -0.68 0.38
N MET A 27 11.32 -0.20 -0.06
CA MET A 27 11.19 0.62 -1.27
C MET A 27 11.57 2.10 -1.07
N ASP A 28 11.55 2.60 0.17
CA ASP A 28 11.74 4.02 0.48
C ASP A 28 13.04 4.63 -0.11
N PRO A 29 14.22 3.97 -0.05
CA PRO A 29 15.42 4.51 -0.68
C PRO A 29 15.27 4.72 -2.19
N TYR A 30 14.61 3.79 -2.88
CA TYR A 30 14.40 3.84 -4.33
C TYR A 30 13.41 4.93 -4.72
N PHE A 31 12.30 5.04 -3.97
CA PHE A 31 11.36 6.15 -4.12
C PHE A 31 12.05 7.51 -3.97
N ASN A 32 12.92 7.65 -2.97
CA ASN A 32 13.61 8.92 -2.69
C ASN A 32 14.57 9.34 -3.81
N ILE A 33 15.16 8.40 -4.55
CA ILE A 33 15.99 8.74 -5.73
C ILE A 33 15.17 9.53 -6.75
N PHE A 34 13.99 9.02 -7.12
CA PHE A 34 13.09 9.64 -8.09
C PHE A 34 12.53 10.96 -7.55
N ARG A 35 12.06 10.97 -6.30
CA ARG A 35 11.49 12.15 -5.66
C ARG A 35 12.51 13.30 -5.58
N SER A 36 13.74 13.00 -5.18
CA SER A 36 14.82 13.99 -5.11
C SER A 36 15.22 14.50 -6.49
N ALA A 37 15.34 13.63 -7.49
CA ALA A 37 15.67 14.05 -8.85
C ALA A 37 14.60 14.98 -9.45
N LEU A 38 13.31 14.67 -9.27
CA LEU A 38 12.21 15.51 -9.69
C LEU A 38 12.23 16.88 -9.00
N ASN A 39 12.48 16.92 -7.68
CA ASN A 39 12.52 18.16 -6.92
C ASN A 39 13.71 19.05 -7.28
N ASP A 40 14.87 18.45 -7.57
CA ASP A 40 16.10 19.15 -7.92
C ASP A 40 16.22 19.44 -9.43
N HIS A 41 15.26 18.99 -10.24
CA HIS A 41 15.32 19.01 -11.70
C HIS A 41 16.59 18.34 -12.27
N LYS A 42 16.95 17.19 -11.70
CA LYS A 42 18.08 16.35 -12.13
C LYS A 42 17.60 15.10 -12.85
N GLU A 43 18.50 14.52 -13.63
CA GLU A 43 18.30 13.19 -14.22
C GLU A 43 18.53 12.10 -13.16
N VAL A 44 17.78 11.01 -13.26
CA VAL A 44 18.02 9.77 -12.50
C VAL A 44 18.98 8.91 -13.32
N GLU A 45 19.94 8.25 -12.67
CA GLU A 45 20.91 7.40 -13.35
C GLU A 45 20.25 6.13 -13.91
N ALA A 46 20.77 5.60 -15.01
CA ALA A 46 20.20 4.41 -15.67
C ALA A 46 20.10 3.19 -14.72
N ASP A 47 21.15 2.95 -13.93
CA ASP A 47 21.21 1.85 -12.96
C ASP A 47 20.11 1.97 -11.89
N ASP A 48 19.70 3.20 -11.54
CA ASP A 48 18.64 3.44 -10.55
C ASP A 48 17.24 3.12 -11.13
N TYR A 49 17.02 3.30 -12.44
CA TYR A 49 15.79 2.83 -13.09
C TYR A 49 15.69 1.31 -13.06
N GLU A 50 16.75 0.60 -13.42
CA GLU A 50 16.77 -0.87 -13.42
C GLU A 50 16.53 -1.42 -12.01
N ALA A 51 17.21 -0.87 -11.00
CA ALA A 51 17.05 -1.31 -9.61
C ALA A 51 15.64 -0.99 -9.06
N THR A 52 15.05 0.12 -9.50
CA THR A 52 13.71 0.54 -9.04
C THR A 52 12.59 -0.26 -9.71
N GLU A 53 12.73 -0.66 -10.98
CA GLU A 53 11.73 -1.47 -11.67
C GLU A 53 11.45 -2.78 -10.92
N GLU A 54 12.51 -3.50 -10.52
CA GLU A 54 12.37 -4.77 -9.82
C GLU A 54 11.75 -4.60 -8.43
N ILE A 55 12.24 -3.64 -7.64
CA ILE A 55 11.81 -3.47 -6.25
C ILE A 55 10.38 -2.92 -6.15
N PHE A 56 9.97 -2.04 -7.06
CA PHE A 56 8.59 -1.54 -7.10
C PHE A 56 7.62 -2.64 -7.56
N ALA A 57 7.99 -3.42 -8.56
CA ALA A 57 7.17 -4.55 -9.01
C ALA A 57 6.96 -5.59 -7.89
N ASP A 58 8.02 -5.96 -7.17
CA ASP A 58 7.93 -6.86 -6.01
C ASP A 58 7.08 -6.27 -4.88
N GLY A 59 7.24 -4.97 -4.58
CA GLY A 59 6.44 -4.32 -3.54
C GLY A 59 4.96 -4.25 -3.87
N ILE A 60 4.61 -3.91 -5.12
CA ILE A 60 3.23 -3.94 -5.61
C ILE A 60 2.65 -5.35 -5.50
N GLN A 61 3.42 -6.38 -5.89
CA GLN A 61 2.99 -7.76 -5.75
C GLN A 61 2.71 -8.13 -4.27
N GLN A 62 3.58 -7.70 -3.35
CA GLN A 62 3.37 -7.94 -1.92
C GLN A 62 2.10 -7.24 -1.41
N TYR A 63 1.83 -6.01 -1.85
CA TYR A 63 0.60 -5.31 -1.49
C TYR A 63 -0.65 -5.98 -2.08
N GLN A 64 -0.61 -6.50 -3.30
CA GLN A 64 -1.71 -7.27 -3.86
C GLN A 64 -2.00 -8.55 -3.05
N GLN A 65 -0.96 -9.27 -2.63
CA GLN A 65 -1.12 -10.43 -1.74
C GLN A 65 -1.75 -10.04 -0.39
N ASN A 66 -1.40 -8.87 0.14
CA ASN A 66 -2.00 -8.36 1.38
C ASN A 66 -3.48 -8.00 1.21
N LEU A 67 -3.83 -7.41 0.07
CA LEU A 67 -5.23 -7.15 -0.29
C LEU A 67 -6.03 -8.46 -0.39
N ASP A 68 -5.43 -9.52 -0.95
CA ASP A 68 -6.05 -10.84 -1.01
C ASP A 68 -6.24 -11.45 0.39
N LYS A 69 -5.24 -11.34 1.28
CA LYS A 69 -5.38 -11.78 2.68
C LYS A 69 -6.53 -11.06 3.38
N LEU A 70 -6.65 -9.74 3.20
CA LEU A 70 -7.75 -8.96 3.76
C LEU A 70 -9.09 -9.42 3.18
N THR A 71 -9.17 -9.63 1.87
CA THR A 71 -10.41 -10.04 1.18
C THR A 71 -10.93 -11.39 1.66
N HIS A 72 -10.03 -12.32 1.99
CA HIS A 72 -10.38 -13.66 2.47
C HIS A 72 -10.50 -13.76 3.99
N ALA A 73 -10.17 -12.69 4.74
CA ALA A 73 -10.28 -12.69 6.19
C ALA A 73 -11.74 -12.78 6.64
N THR A 74 -12.02 -13.69 7.57
CA THR A 74 -13.37 -13.80 8.14
C THR A 74 -13.56 -12.75 9.24
N ALA A 75 -14.18 -11.61 8.91
CA ALA A 75 -14.49 -10.56 9.88
C ALA A 75 -15.66 -10.93 10.81
N PRO A 76 -15.62 -10.51 12.09
CA PRO A 76 -16.79 -10.59 12.97
C PRO A 76 -17.98 -9.80 12.41
N VAL A 77 -19.20 -10.30 12.60
CA VAL A 77 -20.43 -9.72 12.00
C VAL A 77 -20.57 -8.22 12.29
N GLN A 78 -20.28 -7.79 13.52
CA GLN A 78 -20.36 -6.39 13.92
C GLN A 78 -19.31 -5.48 13.28
N LEU A 79 -18.27 -6.04 12.64
CA LEU A 79 -17.19 -5.31 11.97
C LEU A 79 -17.21 -5.43 10.45
N ILE A 80 -18.11 -6.24 9.86
CA ILE A 80 -18.14 -6.49 8.40
C ILE A 80 -18.15 -5.20 7.59
N GLY A 81 -18.94 -4.20 8.01
CA GLY A 81 -19.00 -2.91 7.32
C GLY A 81 -17.64 -2.20 7.29
N ILE A 82 -16.97 -2.09 8.44
CA ILE A 82 -15.66 -1.44 8.54
C ILE A 82 -14.59 -2.27 7.82
N HIS A 83 -14.69 -3.59 7.87
CA HIS A 83 -13.78 -4.50 7.16
C HIS A 83 -13.86 -4.34 5.64
N LYS A 84 -15.07 -4.22 5.08
CA LYS A 84 -15.23 -3.93 3.65
C LYS A 84 -14.63 -2.58 3.26
N MET A 85 -14.77 -1.57 4.12
CA MET A 85 -14.11 -0.28 3.92
C MET A 85 -12.58 -0.41 3.97
N LEU A 86 -12.02 -1.21 4.88
CA LEU A 86 -10.59 -1.50 4.92
C LEU A 86 -10.11 -2.12 3.60
N ILE A 87 -10.82 -3.12 3.07
CA ILE A 87 -10.49 -3.73 1.77
C ILE A 87 -10.52 -2.70 0.65
N ALA A 88 -11.55 -1.85 0.59
CA ALA A 88 -11.67 -0.81 -0.42
C ALA A 88 -10.51 0.19 -0.35
N HIS A 89 -10.23 0.74 0.84
CA HIS A 89 -9.12 1.69 1.00
C HIS A 89 -7.75 1.08 0.73
N TYR A 90 -7.55 -0.20 1.09
CA TYR A 90 -6.29 -0.88 0.81
C TYR A 90 -6.13 -1.14 -0.69
N ARG A 91 -7.23 -1.42 -1.40
CA ARG A 91 -7.22 -1.49 -2.88
C ARG A 91 -6.84 -0.15 -3.50
N ASP A 92 -7.46 0.95 -3.05
CA ASP A 92 -7.12 2.30 -3.52
C ASP A 92 -5.62 2.59 -3.31
N PHE A 93 -5.05 2.13 -2.19
CA PHE A 93 -3.61 2.25 -1.93
C PHE A 93 -2.77 1.46 -2.95
N VAL A 94 -3.11 0.19 -3.21
CA VAL A 94 -2.40 -0.62 -4.22
C VAL A 94 -2.50 0.02 -5.62
N GLU A 95 -3.68 0.54 -5.98
CA GLU A 95 -3.89 1.23 -7.26
C GLU A 95 -3.02 2.49 -7.36
N GLY A 96 -2.85 3.24 -6.27
CA GLY A 96 -1.92 4.37 -6.20
C GLY A 96 -0.46 3.95 -6.42
N CYS A 97 0.00 2.86 -5.80
CA CYS A 97 1.35 2.33 -6.02
C CYS A 97 1.57 1.89 -7.48
N VAL A 98 0.57 1.24 -8.09
CA VAL A 98 0.62 0.88 -9.52
C VAL A 98 0.70 2.12 -10.40
N ALA A 99 -0.13 3.13 -10.13
CA ALA A 99 -0.09 4.39 -10.88
C ALA A 99 1.26 5.12 -10.77
N MET A 100 1.91 5.04 -9.61
CA MET A 100 3.25 5.58 -9.40
C MET A 100 4.27 4.84 -10.26
N ASN A 101 4.26 3.50 -10.24
CA ASN A 101 5.14 2.70 -11.08
C ASN A 101 4.90 2.97 -12.57
N ASP A 102 3.64 3.10 -12.99
CA ASP A 102 3.25 3.41 -14.36
C ASP A 102 3.61 4.85 -14.79
N SER A 103 3.94 5.74 -13.85
CA SER A 103 4.43 7.08 -14.15
C SER A 103 5.91 7.10 -14.56
N ILE A 104 6.63 6.00 -14.34
CA ILE A 104 8.04 5.82 -14.68
C ILE A 104 8.16 4.98 -15.95
N ASP A 105 8.79 5.54 -16.98
CA ASP A 105 9.21 4.80 -18.16
C ASP A 105 10.63 4.26 -17.93
N PHE A 106 10.70 3.06 -17.35
CA PHE A 106 11.96 2.36 -17.07
C PHE A 106 12.79 2.06 -18.32
N LYS A 107 12.18 2.00 -19.52
CA LYS A 107 12.90 1.67 -20.76
C LYS A 107 13.55 2.89 -21.40
N ASN A 108 12.88 4.03 -21.32
CA ASN A 108 13.36 5.28 -21.91
C ASN A 108 13.98 6.23 -20.87
N HIS A 109 14.05 5.82 -19.60
CA HIS A 109 14.56 6.59 -18.47
C HIS A 109 13.89 7.96 -18.36
N GLN A 110 12.55 7.95 -18.34
CA GLN A 110 11.74 9.16 -18.20
C GLN A 110 10.73 9.00 -17.06
N VAL A 111 10.42 10.11 -16.40
CA VAL A 111 9.39 10.16 -15.36
C VAL A 111 8.36 11.20 -15.75
N ASN A 112 7.09 10.80 -15.77
CA ASN A 112 5.99 11.75 -15.87
C ASN A 112 5.74 12.35 -14.47
N GLN A 113 6.33 13.51 -14.22
CA GLN A 113 6.27 14.17 -12.91
C GLN A 113 4.84 14.41 -12.42
N GLU A 114 3.93 14.89 -13.28
CA GLU A 114 2.55 15.16 -12.89
C GLU A 114 1.85 13.88 -12.40
N LYS A 115 1.99 12.78 -13.17
CA LYS A 115 1.43 11.48 -12.76
C LYS A 115 2.10 10.92 -11.51
N PHE A 116 3.41 11.10 -11.36
CA PHE A 116 4.15 10.66 -10.19
C PHE A 116 3.64 11.37 -8.93
N ASP A 117 3.52 12.71 -8.98
CA ASP A 117 3.02 13.54 -7.89
C ASP A 117 1.55 13.20 -7.53
N GLU A 118 0.70 12.99 -8.54
CA GLU A 118 -0.69 12.57 -8.35
C GLU A 118 -0.79 11.19 -7.69
N ALA A 119 0.01 10.23 -8.13
CA ALA A 119 0.03 8.88 -7.60
C ALA A 119 0.57 8.83 -6.17
N GLU A 120 1.63 9.59 -5.87
CA GLU A 120 2.19 9.78 -4.53
C GLU A 120 1.10 10.23 -3.56
N LYS A 121 0.40 11.30 -3.93
CA LYS A 121 -0.71 11.81 -3.13
C LYS A 121 -1.84 10.78 -2.97
N ALA A 122 -2.20 10.08 -4.03
CA ALA A 122 -3.28 9.11 -4.01
C ALA A 122 -2.98 7.94 -3.06
N GLN A 123 -1.77 7.37 -3.12
CA GLN A 123 -1.36 6.29 -2.23
C GLN A 123 -1.30 6.75 -0.77
N GLU A 124 -0.79 7.96 -0.50
CA GLU A 124 -0.74 8.52 0.85
C GLU A 124 -2.14 8.68 1.44
N ASP A 125 -3.04 9.35 0.71
CA ASP A 125 -4.43 9.59 1.14
C ASP A 125 -5.18 8.27 1.37
N ALA A 126 -4.91 7.24 0.56
CA ALA A 126 -5.49 5.91 0.70
C ALA A 126 -4.94 5.17 1.93
N MET A 127 -3.62 5.18 2.16
CA MET A 127 -3.01 4.58 3.35
C MET A 127 -3.53 5.21 4.64
N ASP A 128 -3.77 6.52 4.60
CA ASP A 128 -4.40 7.27 5.67
C ASP A 128 -5.81 6.74 6.02
N LYS A 129 -6.60 6.38 4.99
CA LYS A 129 -7.92 5.76 5.15
C LYS A 129 -7.82 4.31 5.62
N VAL A 130 -6.80 3.55 5.20
CA VAL A 130 -6.49 2.20 5.72
C VAL A 130 -6.28 2.29 7.23
N ASN A 131 -5.37 3.16 7.68
CA ASN A 131 -5.07 3.38 9.09
C ASN A 131 -6.32 3.75 9.90
N ARG A 132 -7.13 4.69 9.40
CA ARG A 132 -8.41 5.04 10.04
C ARG A 132 -9.38 3.86 10.15
N SER A 133 -9.41 2.97 9.16
CA SER A 133 -10.28 1.79 9.16
C SER A 133 -9.83 0.76 10.19
N VAL A 134 -8.52 0.52 10.29
CA VAL A 134 -7.91 -0.33 11.33
C VAL A 134 -8.23 0.22 12.73
N GLN A 135 -8.05 1.52 12.95
CA GLN A 135 -8.37 2.14 14.25
C GLN A 135 -9.85 2.02 14.62
N LYS A 136 -10.76 2.04 13.63
CA LYS A 136 -12.19 1.77 13.86
C LYS A 136 -12.45 0.31 14.21
N ILE A 137 -11.75 -0.64 13.57
CA ILE A 137 -11.82 -2.07 13.91
C ILE A 137 -11.38 -2.31 15.37
N ILE A 138 -10.22 -1.78 15.75
CA ILE A 138 -9.67 -1.93 17.11
C ILE A 138 -10.64 -1.35 18.14
N ARG A 139 -11.15 -0.13 17.94
CA ARG A 139 -12.14 0.48 18.85
C ARG A 139 -13.44 -0.31 18.93
N GLY A 140 -13.93 -0.80 17.79
CA GLY A 140 -15.16 -1.61 17.73
C GLY A 140 -15.07 -2.94 18.49
N LEU A 141 -13.86 -3.41 18.82
CA LEU A 141 -13.64 -4.58 19.67
C LEU A 141 -13.62 -4.26 21.17
N HIS A 142 -13.23 -3.04 21.55
CA HIS A 142 -13.10 -2.60 22.95
C HIS A 142 -14.38 -1.99 23.55
N LEU A 143 -15.41 -1.67 22.76
CA LEU A 143 -16.69 -1.16 23.24
C LEU A 143 -17.58 -2.25 23.87
N ARG A 144 -16.97 -3.18 24.62
CA ARG A 144 -17.62 -4.30 25.31
C ARG A 144 -17.14 -4.43 26.74
#